data_AF-A0A3D5KZK7-F1
#
_entry.id   AF-A0A3D5KZK7-F1
#
_cell.length_a   1.000
_cell.length_b   1.000
_cell.length_c   1.000
_cell.angle_alpha   90.00
_cell.angle_beta   90.00
_cell.angle_gamma   90.00
#
_symmetry.space_group_name_H-M   'P 1'
#
loop_
_entity.id
_entity.type
_entity.pdbx_description
1 polymer ?
#
loop_
_entity_poly.entity_id
_entity_poly.type
_entity_poly.pdbx_seq_one_letter_code
_entity_poly.pdbx_strand_id
1 'polypeptide(L)'
;FDIDANGLLKVSAQDQVTGKEKSITITASDRMTQDEVMQARAQAQMYEAQDSLRRQGLDLYQECEGLTAKASALGADRTKVPDKARRKEIESCRKDLTKAMGRFNAQKISEQMITDMQNAKTALEQVMGDL
;
A
#
# COMPACT_ATOMS: atom_id res chain seq x y z
N PHE A 1 -13.47 14.44 9.97
CA PHE A 1 -13.11 14.51 11.41
C PHE A 1 -13.35 15.93 11.88
N ASP A 2 -14.04 16.10 12.99
CA ASP A 2 -14.37 17.41 13.57
C ASP A 2 -14.05 17.39 15.08
N ILE A 3 -13.37 18.42 15.57
CA ILE A 3 -12.93 18.53 16.97
C ILE A 3 -13.47 19.84 17.52
N ASP A 4 -14.30 19.76 18.56
CA ASP A 4 -14.89 20.94 19.17
C ASP A 4 -13.97 21.58 20.24
N ALA A 5 -14.35 22.77 20.73
CA ALA A 5 -13.61 23.50 21.75
C ALA A 5 -13.54 22.77 23.11
N ASN A 6 -14.42 21.79 23.36
CA ASN A 6 -14.43 20.97 24.56
C ASN A 6 -13.54 19.71 24.40
N GLY A 7 -13.02 19.46 23.19
CA GLY A 7 -12.22 18.30 22.85
C GLY A 7 -13.04 17.03 22.58
N LEU A 8 -14.32 17.15 22.22
CA LEU A 8 -15.07 16.02 21.65
C LEU A 8 -14.68 15.85 20.18
N LEU A 9 -14.30 14.63 19.83
CA LEU A 9 -13.97 14.25 18.46
C LEU A 9 -15.19 13.59 17.82
N LYS A 10 -15.73 14.20 16.76
CA LYS A 10 -16.77 13.61 15.92
C LYS A 10 -16.14 12.99 14.67
N VAL A 11 -16.37 11.69 14.48
CA VAL A 11 -15.98 10.95 13.29
C VAL A 11 -17.23 10.60 12.52
N SER A 12 -17.39 11.16 11.33
CA SER A 12 -18.48 10.82 10.40
C SER A 12 -17.93 10.16 9.13
N ALA A 13 -18.70 9.22 8.61
CA ALA A 13 -18.50 8.61 7.30
C ALA A 13 -19.81 8.67 6.52
N GLN A 14 -19.75 9.20 5.30
CA GLN A 14 -20.89 9.35 4.41
C GLN A 14 -20.64 8.60 3.10
N ASP A 15 -21.66 7.87 2.65
CA ASP A 15 -21.70 7.32 1.30
C ASP A 15 -22.11 8.44 0.32
N GLN A 16 -21.25 8.74 -0.66
CA GLN A 16 -21.47 9.81 -1.63
C GLN A 16 -22.60 9.52 -2.65
N VAL A 17 -22.98 8.26 -2.84
CA VAL A 17 -24.03 7.87 -3.80
C VAL A 17 -25.40 7.88 -3.13
N THR A 18 -25.51 7.32 -1.94
CA THR A 18 -26.80 7.20 -1.23
C THR A 18 -27.08 8.35 -0.26
N GLY A 19 -26.07 9.17 0.05
CA GLY A 19 -26.15 10.28 0.99
C GLY A 19 -26.24 9.85 2.46
N LYS A 20 -26.31 8.54 2.74
CA LYS A 20 -26.43 7.99 4.10
C LYS A 20 -25.16 8.26 4.89
N GLU A 21 -25.31 8.80 6.08
CA GLU A 21 -24.22 9.10 7.00
C GLU A 21 -24.31 8.25 8.27
N LYS A 22 -23.16 7.85 8.80
CA LYS A 22 -23.01 7.35 10.17
C LYS A 22 -21.95 8.17 10.89
N SER A 23 -22.20 8.51 12.15
CA SER A 23 -21.23 9.24 12.97
C SER A 23 -21.10 8.67 14.37
N ILE A 24 -19.90 8.76 14.93
CA ILE A 24 -19.55 8.41 16.31
C ILE A 24 -18.93 9.64 16.97
N THR A 25 -19.29 9.91 18.22
CA THR A 25 -18.66 10.94 19.04
C THR A 25 -17.79 10.27 20.09
N ILE A 26 -16.52 10.67 20.15
CA ILE A 26 -15.54 10.19 21.10
C ILE A 26 -15.36 11.26 22.17
N THR A 27 -15.66 10.91 23.41
CA THR A 27 -15.43 11.75 24.60
C THR A 27 -14.06 11.44 25.19
N ALA A 28 -13.26 12.47 25.44
CA ALA A 28 -11.90 12.35 25.96
C ALA A 28 -11.91 12.13 27.49
N SER A 29 -12.33 10.95 27.94
CA SER A 29 -12.35 10.57 29.37
C SER A 29 -10.96 10.16 29.87
N ASP A 30 -10.18 9.47 29.03
CA ASP A 30 -8.79 9.09 29.28
C ASP A 30 -7.88 9.86 28.32
N ARG A 31 -7.12 10.82 28.86
CA ARG A 31 -6.14 11.61 28.10
C ARG A 31 -4.74 11.18 28.49
N MET A 32 -3.83 11.17 27.53
CA MET A 32 -2.40 11.03 27.80
C MET A 32 -1.93 12.22 28.65
N THR A 33 -1.13 11.94 29.66
CA THR A 33 -0.38 12.94 30.44
C THR A 33 0.64 13.64 29.55
N GLN A 34 1.15 14.80 29.99
CA GLN A 34 2.20 15.51 29.25
C GLN A 34 3.46 14.64 29.08
N ASP A 35 3.82 13.87 30.10
CA ASP A 35 4.97 12.97 30.07
C ASP A 35 4.79 11.86 29.04
N GLU A 36 3.61 11.22 28.99
CA GLU A 36 3.28 10.23 27.97
C GLU A 36 3.28 10.84 26.55
N VAL A 37 2.82 12.08 26.39
CA VAL A 37 2.87 12.80 25.11
C VAL A 37 4.33 13.06 24.67
N MET A 38 5.20 13.47 25.59
CA MET A 38 6.61 13.67 25.30
C MET A 38 7.31 12.36 24.93
N GLN A 39 7.02 11.28 25.66
CA GLN A 39 7.54 9.95 25.36
C GLN A 39 7.08 9.46 23.98
N ALA A 40 5.79 9.63 23.64
CA ALA A 40 5.27 9.26 22.34
C ALA A 40 5.93 10.05 21.19
N ARG A 41 6.21 11.35 21.39
CA ARG A 41 6.95 12.16 20.40
C ARG A 41 8.39 11.66 20.22
N ALA A 42 9.09 11.35 21.31
CA ALA A 42 10.44 10.82 21.24
C ALA A 42 10.48 9.46 20.53
N GLN A 43 9.54 8.55 20.86
CA GLN A 43 9.41 7.26 20.19
C GLN A 43 9.14 7.43 18.68
N ALA A 44 8.24 8.32 18.29
CA ALA A 44 7.94 8.57 16.88
C ALA A 44 9.20 9.02 16.10
N GLN A 45 10.05 9.86 16.70
CA GLN A 45 11.32 10.25 16.10
C GLN A 45 12.32 9.09 16.04
N MET A 46 12.42 8.28 17.10
CA MET A 46 13.33 7.12 17.13
C MET A 46 12.96 6.05 16.09
N TYR A 47 11.67 5.88 15.80
CA TYR A 47 11.19 4.88 14.83
C TYR A 47 10.89 5.43 13.43
N GLU A 48 11.11 6.73 13.19
CA GLU A 48 10.79 7.39 11.92
C GLU A 48 11.35 6.64 10.70
N ALA A 49 12.62 6.26 10.74
CA ALA A 49 13.28 5.55 9.65
C ALA A 49 12.65 4.17 9.38
N GLN A 50 12.33 3.43 10.44
CA GLN A 50 11.70 2.11 10.34
C GLN A 50 10.27 2.21 9.80
N ASP A 51 9.50 3.18 10.29
CA ASP A 51 8.13 3.42 9.84
C ASP A 51 8.07 3.92 8.39
N SER A 52 9.02 4.77 7.99
CA SER A 52 9.19 5.21 6.60
C SER A 52 9.46 4.03 5.68
N LEU A 53 10.40 3.13 6.05
CA LEU A 53 10.71 1.94 5.27
C LEU A 53 9.50 1.00 5.16
N ARG A 54 8.76 0.82 6.27
CA ARG A 54 7.53 0.02 6.29
C ARG A 54 6.45 0.61 5.38
N ARG A 55 6.27 1.94 5.43
CA ARG A 55 5.32 2.65 4.57
C ARG A 55 5.69 2.50 3.10
N GLN A 56 6.95 2.75 2.74
CA GLN A 56 7.44 2.57 1.38
C GLN A 56 7.20 1.14 0.87
N GLY A 57 7.48 0.14 1.71
CA GLY A 57 7.22 -1.26 1.37
C GLY A 57 5.73 -1.54 1.11
N LEU A 58 4.83 -1.00 1.93
CA LEU A 58 3.38 -1.15 1.75
C LEU A 58 2.87 -0.46 0.49
N ASP A 59 3.31 0.76 0.25
CA ASP A 59 2.94 1.52 -0.95
C ASP A 59 3.38 0.76 -2.21
N LEU A 60 4.64 0.28 -2.22
CA LEU A 60 5.15 -0.55 -3.31
C LEU A 60 4.36 -1.86 -3.46
N TYR A 61 4.00 -2.52 -2.36
CA TYR A 61 3.21 -3.75 -2.41
C TYR A 61 1.85 -3.51 -3.11
N GLN A 62 1.17 -2.42 -2.75
CA GLN A 62 -0.11 -2.03 -3.37
C GLN A 62 0.04 -1.71 -4.86
N GLU A 63 1.12 -1.02 -5.24
CA GLU A 63 1.44 -0.79 -6.65
C GLU A 63 1.64 -2.12 -7.40
N CYS A 64 2.38 -3.07 -6.80
CA CYS A 64 2.62 -4.38 -7.39
C CYS A 64 1.34 -5.21 -7.51
N GLU A 65 0.43 -5.17 -6.53
CA GLU A 65 -0.90 -5.81 -6.63
C GLU A 65 -1.68 -5.25 -7.82
N GLY A 66 -1.74 -3.92 -7.95
CA GLY A 66 -2.39 -3.27 -9.08
C GLY A 66 -1.77 -3.66 -10.42
N LEU A 67 -0.44 -3.74 -10.49
CA LEU A 67 0.28 -4.11 -11.71
C LEU A 67 0.07 -5.57 -12.09
N THR A 68 0.14 -6.50 -11.14
CA THR A 68 -0.09 -7.93 -11.41
C THR A 68 -1.50 -8.20 -11.91
N ALA A 69 -2.51 -7.49 -11.39
CA ALA A 69 -3.88 -7.54 -11.89
C ALA A 69 -3.99 -7.03 -13.35
N LYS A 70 -3.38 -5.88 -13.65
CA LYS A 70 -3.32 -5.34 -15.02
C LYS A 70 -2.60 -6.28 -15.99
N ALA A 71 -1.45 -6.84 -15.59
CA ALA A 71 -0.69 -7.79 -16.38
C ALA A 71 -1.51 -9.06 -16.69
N SER A 72 -2.24 -9.57 -15.70
CA SER A 72 -3.13 -10.73 -15.89
C SER A 72 -4.25 -10.44 -16.89
N ALA A 73 -4.87 -9.26 -16.83
CA ALA A 73 -5.91 -8.87 -17.77
C ALA A 73 -5.36 -8.71 -19.19
N LEU A 74 -4.19 -8.08 -19.33
CA LEU A 74 -3.53 -7.87 -20.62
C LEU A 74 -3.08 -9.18 -21.26
N GLY A 75 -2.52 -10.11 -20.48
CA GLY A 75 -2.13 -11.44 -20.96
C GLY A 75 -3.30 -12.31 -21.42
N ALA A 76 -4.51 -12.07 -20.89
CA ALA A 76 -5.73 -12.74 -21.32
C ALA A 76 -6.32 -12.12 -22.61
N ASP A 77 -6.08 -10.83 -22.85
CA ASP A 77 -6.57 -10.11 -24.02
C ASP A 77 -5.74 -10.43 -25.27
N ARG A 78 -6.21 -11.42 -26.04
CA ARG A 78 -5.58 -11.84 -27.29
C ARG A 78 -5.63 -10.80 -28.39
N THR A 79 -6.48 -9.78 -28.27
CA THR A 79 -6.60 -8.70 -29.26
C THR A 79 -5.49 -7.67 -29.06
N LYS A 80 -5.18 -7.34 -27.81
CA LYS A 80 -4.11 -6.41 -27.45
C LYS A 80 -2.73 -7.03 -27.50
N VAL A 81 -2.61 -8.31 -27.15
CA VAL A 81 -1.35 -9.06 -27.26
C VAL A 81 -1.57 -10.31 -28.12
N PRO A 82 -1.49 -10.21 -29.46
CA PRO A 82 -1.70 -11.34 -30.36
C PRO A 82 -0.62 -12.41 -30.22
N ASP A 83 0.64 -11.98 -30.03
CA ASP A 83 1.79 -12.86 -29.95
C ASP A 83 1.77 -13.73 -28.68
N LYS A 84 1.88 -15.05 -28.89
CA LYS A 84 1.91 -16.06 -27.84
C LYS A 84 3.22 -16.03 -27.06
N ALA A 85 4.35 -15.66 -27.68
CA ALA A 85 5.63 -15.57 -26.98
C ALA A 85 5.60 -14.42 -25.96
N ARG A 86 5.20 -13.22 -26.38
CA ARG A 86 4.99 -12.07 -25.48
C ARG A 86 4.02 -12.34 -24.33
N ARG A 87 2.88 -13.00 -24.58
CA ARG A 87 1.96 -13.37 -23.48
C ARG A 87 2.62 -14.28 -22.43
N LYS A 88 3.47 -15.22 -22.87
CA LYS A 88 4.21 -16.08 -21.94
C LYS A 88 5.25 -15.28 -21.13
N GLU A 89 5.89 -14.30 -21.75
CA GLU A 89 6.85 -13.43 -21.10
C GLU A 89 6.18 -12.57 -20.02
N ILE A 90 5.04 -11.93 -20.33
CA ILE A 90 4.22 -11.18 -19.35
C ILE A 90 3.85 -12.07 -18.17
N GLU A 91 3.35 -13.29 -18.43
CA GLU A 91 2.98 -14.23 -17.37
C GLU A 91 4.19 -14.72 -16.55
N SER A 92 5.38 -14.80 -17.14
CA SER A 92 6.61 -15.16 -16.44
C SER A 92 7.02 -14.03 -15.48
N CYS A 93 7.15 -12.80 -15.98
CA CYS A 93 7.49 -11.63 -15.17
C CYS A 93 6.44 -11.38 -14.07
N ARG A 94 5.16 -11.59 -14.37
CA ARG A 94 4.07 -11.51 -13.39
C ARG A 94 4.28 -12.49 -12.25
N LYS A 95 4.60 -13.75 -12.55
CA LYS A 95 4.88 -14.77 -11.52
C LYS A 95 6.09 -14.42 -10.68
N ASP A 96 7.14 -13.87 -11.28
CA ASP A 96 8.34 -13.48 -10.54
C ASP A 96 8.06 -12.29 -9.61
N LEU A 97 7.26 -11.32 -10.06
CA LEU A 97 6.75 -10.26 -9.19
C LEU A 97 5.88 -10.82 -8.04
N THR A 98 4.96 -11.74 -8.32
CA THR A 98 4.14 -12.39 -7.27
C THR A 98 5.01 -13.14 -6.26
N LYS A 99 6.10 -13.80 -6.68
CA LYS A 99 7.04 -14.45 -5.75
C LYS A 99 7.78 -13.44 -4.88
N ALA A 100 8.21 -12.31 -5.45
CA ALA A 100 8.86 -11.23 -4.69
C ALA A 100 7.89 -10.64 -3.65
N MET A 101 6.65 -10.38 -4.05
CA MET A 101 5.58 -9.94 -3.14
C MET A 101 5.26 -10.97 -2.04
N GLY A 102 5.35 -12.27 -2.33
CA GLY A 102 5.16 -13.34 -1.34
C GLY A 102 6.21 -13.36 -0.22
N ARG A 103 7.35 -12.69 -0.41
CA ARG A 103 8.39 -12.53 0.62
C ARG A 103 8.18 -11.27 1.47
N PHE A 104 7.24 -10.41 1.11
CA PHE A 104 6.95 -9.18 1.82
C PHE A 104 6.49 -9.46 3.25
N ASN A 105 7.09 -8.76 4.21
CA ASN A 105 6.67 -8.79 5.60
C ASN A 105 6.79 -7.39 6.20
N ALA A 106 5.64 -6.77 6.53
CA ALA A 106 5.60 -5.41 7.04
C ALA A 106 6.33 -5.21 8.39
N GLN A 107 6.51 -6.27 9.19
CA GLN A 107 7.24 -6.21 10.47
C GLN A 107 8.75 -6.44 10.31
N LYS A 108 9.16 -7.09 9.22
CA LYS A 108 10.56 -7.46 8.93
C LYS A 108 11.01 -6.92 7.59
N ILE A 109 10.50 -5.75 7.21
CA ILE A 109 10.83 -5.09 5.95
C ILE A 109 12.32 -4.76 5.93
N SER A 110 12.97 -5.04 4.81
CA SER A 110 14.36 -4.65 4.57
C SER A 110 14.47 -3.95 3.23
N GLU A 111 15.51 -3.13 3.07
CA GLU A 111 15.82 -2.48 1.80
C GLU A 111 16.00 -3.48 0.65
N GLN A 112 16.54 -4.68 0.94
CA GLN A 112 16.67 -5.74 -0.05
C GLN A 112 15.31 -6.24 -0.54
N MET A 113 14.33 -6.42 0.36
CA MET A 113 12.98 -6.84 -0.05
C MET A 113 12.31 -5.79 -0.93
N ILE A 114 12.51 -4.51 -0.62
CA ILE A 114 11.99 -3.40 -1.44
C ILE A 114 12.68 -3.40 -2.81
N THR A 115 14.00 -3.54 -2.83
CA THR A 115 14.79 -3.59 -4.08
C THR A 115 14.38 -4.76 -4.97
N ASP A 116 14.19 -5.95 -4.39
CA ASP A 116 13.75 -7.13 -5.14
C ASP A 116 12.37 -6.91 -5.77
N MET A 117 11.43 -6.32 -5.03
CA MET A 117 10.10 -5.98 -5.55
C MET A 117 10.17 -4.90 -6.62
N GLN A 118 10.99 -3.86 -6.45
CA GLN A 118 11.20 -2.80 -7.44
C GLN A 118 11.79 -3.34 -8.75
N ASN A 119 12.77 -4.24 -8.66
CA ASN A 119 13.38 -4.85 -9.84
C ASN A 119 12.38 -5.73 -10.60
N ALA A 120 11.62 -6.57 -9.88
CA ALA A 120 10.59 -7.41 -10.49
C ALA A 120 9.44 -6.58 -11.09
N LYS A 121 9.06 -5.48 -10.43
CA LYS A 121 8.07 -4.52 -10.93
C LYS A 121 8.56 -3.88 -12.23
N THR A 122 9.77 -3.34 -12.24
CA THR A 122 10.36 -2.69 -13.41
C THR A 122 10.47 -3.65 -14.60
N ALA A 123 10.88 -4.89 -14.36
CA ALA A 123 10.94 -5.90 -15.42
C ALA A 123 9.56 -6.19 -16.03
N LEU A 124 8.50 -6.27 -15.20
CA LEU A 124 7.14 -6.45 -15.70
C LEU A 124 6.63 -5.22 -16.46
N GLU A 125 6.92 -4.01 -15.97
CA GLU A 125 6.56 -2.75 -16.65
C GLU A 125 7.21 -2.62 -18.02
N GLN A 126 8.49 -3.01 -18.15
CA GLN A 126 9.19 -3.00 -19.44
C GLN A 126 8.52 -3.94 -20.45
N VAL A 127 8.27 -5.19 -20.07
CA VAL A 127 7.61 -6.17 -20.95
C VAL A 127 6.19 -5.72 -21.34
N MET A 128 5.48 -5.04 -20.44
CA MET A 128 4.16 -4.48 -20.73
C MET A 128 4.21 -3.18 -21.55
N GLY A 129 5.27 -2.39 -21.44
CA GLY A 129 5.45 -1.11 -22.15
C GLY A 129 5.96 -1.27 -23.58
N ASP A 130 6.62 -2.38 -23.89
CA ASP A 130 7.10 -2.70 -25.24
C ASP A 130 5.98 -3.16 -26.20
N LEU A 131 4.71 -3.16 -25.76
CA LEU A 131 3.51 -3.55 -26.52
C LEU A 131 2.93 -2.39 -27.33
#